data_AF-A0AAW8KVK8-F1
#
_entry.id   AF-A0AAW8KVK8-F1
#
_cell.length_a   1.000
_cell.length_b   1.000
_cell.length_c   1.000
_cell.angle_alpha   90.00
_cell.angle_beta   90.00
_cell.angle_gamma   90.00
#
_symmetry.space_group_name_H-M   'P 1'
#
loop_
_entity.id
_entity.type
_entity.pdbx_description
1 polymer ?
#
loop_
_entity_poly.entity_id
_entity_poly.type
_entity_poly.pdbx_seq_one_letter_code
_entity_poly.pdbx_strand_id
1 'polypeptide(L)'
;ICKEESFHQRQGFEAMMALANGTPEQKQMAQDAVNRYWWPALMMFGPSDEHSPNSAQSMAWKIKRFSNDELRQKFVDNTVPQVLQLGLEVPDPDL
;
A
#
# COMPACT_ATOMS: atom_id res chain seq x y z
N ILE A 1 -11.38 14.36 -6.13
CA ILE A 1 -10.18 13.55 -5.78
C ILE A 1 -10.57 12.39 -4.86
N CYS A 2 -10.43 12.43 -3.52
CA CYS A 2 -10.58 11.22 -2.69
C CYS A 2 -11.92 10.47 -2.85
N LYS A 3 -13.04 11.18 -3.05
CA LYS A 3 -14.36 10.58 -3.30
C LYS A 3 -14.42 9.74 -4.59
N GLU A 4 -13.66 10.15 -5.60
CA GLU A 4 -13.63 9.50 -6.91
C GLU A 4 -12.55 8.41 -6.93
N GLU A 5 -11.39 8.66 -6.33
CA GLU A 5 -10.28 7.70 -6.32
C GLU A 5 -10.61 6.42 -5.56
N SER A 6 -11.43 6.48 -4.50
CA SER A 6 -11.86 5.28 -3.77
C SER A 6 -12.65 4.30 -4.65
N PHE A 7 -13.39 4.81 -5.64
CA PHE A 7 -14.09 3.97 -6.60
C PHE A 7 -13.09 3.20 -7.48
N HIS A 8 -12.09 3.89 -8.04
CA HIS A 8 -11.07 3.26 -8.86
C HIS A 8 -10.18 2.29 -8.07
N GLN A 9 -9.88 2.61 -6.81
CA GLN A 9 -9.16 1.70 -5.92
C GLN A 9 -9.92 0.37 -5.74
N ARG A 10 -11.26 0.43 -5.57
CA ARG A 10 -12.09 -0.78 -5.51
C ARG A 10 -12.02 -1.58 -6.80
N GLN A 11 -12.15 -0.93 -7.96
CA GLN A 11 -12.07 -1.62 -9.24
C GLN A 11 -10.69 -2.28 -9.46
N GLY A 12 -9.61 -1.64 -9.01
CA GLY A 12 -8.27 -2.23 -9.03
C GLY A 12 -8.17 -3.48 -8.17
N PHE A 13 -8.75 -3.46 -6.96
CA PHE A 13 -8.81 -4.64 -6.09
C PHE A 13 -9.65 -5.77 -6.71
N GLU A 14 -10.78 -5.46 -7.34
CA GLU A 14 -11.60 -6.45 -8.04
C GLU A 14 -10.86 -7.12 -9.21
N ALA A 15 -10.02 -6.37 -9.93
CA ALA A 15 -9.16 -6.94 -10.98
C ALA A 15 -8.11 -7.90 -10.39
N MET A 16 -7.49 -7.54 -9.27
CA MET A 16 -6.57 -8.44 -8.55
C MET A 16 -7.28 -9.69 -8.03
N MET A 17 -8.50 -9.55 -7.55
CA MET A 17 -9.35 -10.67 -7.11
C MET A 17 -9.69 -11.63 -8.25
N ALA A 18 -9.95 -11.11 -9.45
CA ALA A 18 -10.17 -11.94 -10.62
C ALA A 18 -8.93 -12.77 -10.99
N LEU A 19 -7.73 -12.17 -10.94
CA LEU A 19 -6.47 -12.89 -11.19
C LEU A 19 -6.19 -13.94 -10.10
N ALA A 20 -6.36 -13.57 -8.83
CA ALA A 20 -6.07 -14.44 -7.70
C ALA A 20 -6.96 -15.70 -7.65
N ASN A 21 -8.21 -15.60 -8.13
CA ASN A 21 -9.17 -16.70 -8.24
C ASN A 21 -9.17 -17.37 -9.62
N GLY A 22 -8.25 -16.98 -10.51
CA GLY A 22 -8.15 -17.48 -11.87
C GLY A 22 -7.28 -18.75 -12.01
N THR A 23 -6.61 -18.88 -13.16
CA THR A 23 -5.66 -19.98 -13.38
C THR A 23 -4.41 -19.83 -12.51
N PRO A 24 -3.61 -20.90 -12.35
CA PRO A 24 -2.32 -20.80 -11.65
C PRO A 24 -1.40 -19.71 -12.20
N GLU A 25 -1.37 -19.53 -13.52
CA GLU A 25 -0.57 -18.50 -14.19
C GLU A 25 -1.08 -17.09 -13.88
N GLN A 26 -2.41 -16.90 -13.79
CA GLN A 26 -3.01 -15.63 -13.39
C GLN A 26 -2.71 -15.30 -11.92
N LYS A 27 -2.78 -16.30 -11.04
CA LYS A 27 -2.42 -16.11 -9.63
C LYS A 27 -0.93 -15.79 -9.47
N GLN A 28 -0.05 -16.44 -10.23
CA GLN A 28 1.39 -16.11 -10.25
C GLN A 28 1.64 -14.69 -10.77
N MET A 29 0.90 -14.25 -11.80
CA MET A 29 0.97 -12.87 -12.29
C MET A 29 0.58 -11.86 -11.22
N ALA A 30 -0.49 -12.14 -10.47
CA ALA A 30 -0.90 -11.29 -9.35
C ALA A 30 0.17 -11.24 -8.25
N GLN A 31 0.75 -12.39 -7.88
CA GLN A 31 1.82 -12.45 -6.89
C GLN A 31 3.07 -11.68 -7.34
N ASP A 32 3.51 -11.85 -8.59
CA ASP A 32 4.66 -11.13 -9.14
C ASP A 32 4.44 -9.61 -9.12
N ALA A 33 3.21 -9.16 -9.41
CA ALA A 33 2.86 -7.74 -9.30
C ALA A 33 2.98 -7.24 -7.84
N VAL A 34 2.47 -7.99 -6.86
CA VAL A 34 2.63 -7.65 -5.43
C VAL A 34 4.11 -7.59 -5.05
N ASN A 35 4.90 -8.58 -5.46
CA ASN A 35 6.34 -8.64 -5.19
C ASN A 35 7.09 -7.39 -5.69
N ARG A 36 6.77 -6.93 -6.89
CA ARG A 36 7.44 -5.78 -7.50
C ARG A 36 6.96 -4.43 -6.95
N TYR A 37 5.70 -4.31 -6.57
CA TYR A 37 5.10 -3.02 -6.22
C TYR A 37 4.90 -2.77 -4.72
N TRP A 38 5.02 -3.78 -3.85
CA TRP A 38 4.86 -3.62 -2.40
C TRP A 38 5.77 -2.52 -1.83
N TRP A 39 7.09 -2.66 -1.99
CA TRP A 39 8.05 -1.69 -1.47
C TRP A 39 7.93 -0.30 -2.11
N PRO A 40 7.79 -0.17 -3.45
CA PRO A 40 7.51 1.12 -4.07
C PRO A 40 6.25 1.81 -3.53
N ALA A 41 5.17 1.06 -3.24
CA ALA A 41 3.96 1.63 -2.64
C ALA A 41 4.24 2.18 -1.23
N LEU A 42 5.02 1.47 -0.40
CA LEU A 42 5.42 1.96 0.92
C LEU A 42 6.33 3.21 0.87
N MET A 43 7.13 3.36 -0.19
CA MET A 43 7.97 4.55 -0.41
C MET A 43 7.16 5.80 -0.76
N MET A 44 5.90 5.67 -1.20
CA MET A 44 5.03 6.81 -1.49
C MET A 44 4.74 7.67 -0.25
N PHE A 45 4.86 7.10 0.95
CA PHE A 45 4.70 7.83 2.21
C PHE A 45 5.91 8.70 2.57
N GLY A 46 6.99 8.68 1.78
CA GLY A 46 8.20 9.47 2.00
C GLY A 46 9.22 8.78 2.92
N PRO A 47 10.32 9.46 3.26
CA PRO A 47 11.38 8.92 4.14
C PRO A 47 10.86 8.71 5.57
N SER A 48 11.64 8.02 6.41
CA SER A 48 11.37 7.92 7.85
C SER A 48 11.22 9.29 8.50
N ASP A 49 10.52 9.36 9.63
CA ASP A 49 10.30 10.61 10.34
C ASP A 49 11.63 11.27 10.77
N GLU A 50 12.66 10.47 11.08
CA GLU A 50 14.02 10.95 11.40
C GLU A 50 14.75 11.59 10.22
N HIS A 51 14.39 11.23 8.98
CA HIS A 51 15.06 11.69 7.75
C HIS A 51 14.14 12.56 6.87
N SER A 52 13.12 13.17 7.48
CA SER A 52 12.10 13.96 6.77
C SER A 52 12.27 15.48 7.04
N PRO A 53 13.08 16.20 6.24
CA PRO A 53 13.48 17.59 6.54
C PRO A 53 12.30 18.58 6.59
N ASN A 54 11.21 18.27 5.88
CA ASN A 54 10.03 19.12 5.80
C ASN A 54 9.01 18.86 6.91
N SER A 55 9.15 17.77 7.68
CA SER A 55 8.10 17.29 8.59
C SER A 55 7.85 18.23 9.76
N ALA A 56 8.89 18.74 10.43
CA ALA A 56 8.74 19.61 11.59
C ALA A 56 7.88 20.86 11.29
N GLN A 57 8.22 21.57 10.20
CA GLN A 57 7.47 22.77 9.78
C GLN A 57 6.07 22.42 9.25
N SER A 58 5.95 21.38 8.41
CA SER A 58 4.67 20.99 7.82
C SER A 58 3.65 20.53 8.86
N MET A 59 4.10 19.87 9.92
CA MET A 59 3.26 19.45 11.05
C MET A 59 2.87 20.67 11.92
N ALA A 60 3.82 21.57 12.22
CA ALA A 60 3.54 22.79 12.99
C ALA A 60 2.47 23.68 12.31
N TRP A 61 2.51 23.76 10.97
CA TRP A 61 1.49 24.47 10.18
C TRP A 61 0.25 23.65 9.84
N LYS A 62 0.19 22.38 10.28
CA LYS A 62 -0.92 21.46 10.00
C LYS A 62 -1.17 21.24 8.50
N ILE A 63 -0.16 21.45 7.65
CA ILE A 63 -0.18 21.02 6.24
C ILE A 63 -0.14 19.49 6.20
N LYS A 64 0.76 18.91 6.99
CA LYS A 64 0.83 17.49 7.27
C LYS A 64 0.13 17.25 8.61
N ARG A 65 -0.77 16.26 8.66
CA ARG A 65 -1.60 15.97 9.85
C ARG A 65 -1.20 14.70 10.60
N PHE A 66 -0.43 13.84 9.94
CA PHE A 66 0.12 12.59 10.43
C PHE A 66 1.54 12.48 9.88
N SER A 67 2.45 11.86 10.62
CA SER A 67 3.83 11.63 10.21
C SER A 67 3.92 10.68 8.99
N ASN A 68 5.13 10.55 8.40
CA ASN A 68 5.29 9.65 7.26
C ASN A 68 5.11 8.20 7.74
N ASP A 69 5.74 7.88 8.86
CA ASP A 69 5.70 6.52 9.43
C ASP A 69 4.31 6.18 9.98
N GLU A 70 3.57 7.16 10.55
CA GLU A 70 2.18 6.95 10.99
C GLU A 70 1.24 6.56 9.84
N LEU A 71 1.34 7.24 8.68
CA LEU A 71 0.52 6.89 7.52
C LEU A 71 0.97 5.58 6.86
N ARG A 72 2.28 5.33 6.80
CA ARG A 72 2.83 4.06 6.30
C ARG A 72 2.34 2.88 7.13
N GLN A 73 2.36 2.99 8.46
CA GLN A 73 1.87 1.94 9.35
C GLN A 73 0.38 1.67 9.13
N LYS A 74 -0.44 2.72 9.08
CA LYS A 74 -1.88 2.57 8.78
C LYS A 74 -2.12 1.89 7.44
N PHE A 75 -1.30 2.18 6.43
CA PHE A 75 -1.39 1.51 5.14
C PHE A 75 -1.07 0.02 5.27
N VAL A 76 0.02 -0.35 5.95
CA VAL A 76 0.38 -1.76 6.21
C VAL A 76 -0.75 -2.48 6.93
N ASP A 77 -1.21 -1.95 8.07
CA ASP A 77 -2.28 -2.53 8.89
C ASP A 77 -3.57 -2.79 8.08
N ASN A 78 -3.92 -1.85 7.19
CA ASN A 78 -5.14 -1.97 6.38
C ASN A 78 -4.97 -2.86 5.14
N THR A 79 -3.75 -2.96 4.60
CA THR A 79 -3.51 -3.58 3.27
C THR A 79 -3.06 -5.03 3.39
N VAL A 80 -2.31 -5.40 4.44
CA VAL A 80 -1.89 -6.79 4.65
C VAL A 80 -3.10 -7.74 4.68
N PRO A 81 -4.20 -7.46 5.42
CA PRO A 81 -5.39 -8.30 5.37
C PRO A 81 -6.00 -8.45 3.96
N GLN A 82 -5.91 -7.41 3.12
CA GLN A 82 -6.41 -7.45 1.74
C GLN A 82 -5.55 -8.36 0.86
N VAL A 83 -4.21 -8.31 1.00
CA VAL A 83 -3.30 -9.22 0.28
C VAL A 83 -3.56 -10.67 0.70
N LEU A 84 -3.70 -10.91 2.01
CA LEU A 84 -3.99 -12.25 2.54
C LEU A 84 -5.38 -12.76 2.12
N GLN A 85 -6.38 -11.88 2.02
CA GLN A 85 -7.71 -12.22 1.51
C GLN A 85 -7.67 -12.71 0.06
N LEU A 86 -6.74 -12.21 -0.75
CA LEU A 86 -6.48 -12.68 -2.12
C LEU A 86 -5.70 -14.01 -2.14
N GLY A 87 -5.29 -14.54 -0.99
CA GLY A 87 -4.44 -15.72 -0.90
C GLY A 87 -3.07 -15.53 -1.54
N LEU A 88 -2.57 -14.29 -1.48
CA LEU A 88 -1.24 -13.86 -1.91
C LEU A 88 -0.36 -13.61 -0.67
N GLU A 89 0.95 -13.52 -0.89
CA GLU A 89 1.96 -13.25 0.15
C GLU A 89 2.52 -11.84 0.03
N VAL A 90 2.95 -11.27 1.16
CA VAL A 90 3.67 -9.99 1.20
C VAL A 90 5.18 -10.29 1.12
N PRO A 91 5.95 -9.61 0.25
CA PRO A 91 7.38 -9.87 0.05
C PRO A 91 8.25 -9.22 1.13
N ASP A 92 7.94 -9.53 2.39
CA ASP A 92 8.63 -9.01 3.58
C ASP A 92 8.73 -10.12 4.64
N PRO A 93 9.92 -10.77 4.78
CA PRO A 93 10.12 -11.83 5.77
C PRO A 93 9.99 -11.39 7.23
N ASP A 94 10.12 -10.10 7.51
CA ASP A 94 10.14 -9.53 8.86
C ASP A 94 8.80 -8.86 9.25
N LEU A 95 7.77 -9.03 8.41
CA LEU A 95 6.44 -8.41 8.57
C LEU A 95 5.69 -8.85 9.83
#